data_AF-A0ABD5B342-F1
#
_entry.id   AF-A0ABD5B342-F1
#
_cell.length_a   1.000
_cell.length_b   1.000
_cell.length_c   1.000
_cell.angle_alpha   90.00
_cell.angle_beta   90.00
_cell.angle_gamma   90.00
#
_symmetry.space_group_name_H-M   'P 1'
#
loop_
_entity.id
_entity.type
_entity.pdbx_description
1 polymer ?
#
loop_
_entity_poly.entity_id
_entity_poly.type
_entity_poly.pdbx_seq_one_letter_code
_entity_poly.pdbx_strand_id
1 'polypeptide(L)' 'MKKILGIILIIIGFCITVLVKIGPSEETKWVFTYGDFPLIIIALAIIVPGLIIYNKNR' A
#
# COMPACT_ATOMS: atom_id res chain seq x y z
N MET A 1 -2.04 11.46 17.58
CA MET A 1 -3.23 11.15 16.76
C MET A 1 -2.90 11.10 15.26
N LYS A 2 -2.72 12.24 14.57
CA LYS A 2 -2.50 12.29 13.10
C LYS A 2 -1.20 11.59 12.63
N LYS A 3 -0.14 11.65 13.44
CA LYS A 3 1.11 10.90 13.18
C LYS A 3 0.91 9.38 13.14
N ILE A 4 0.09 8.85 14.04
CA ILE A 4 -0.22 7.41 14.10
C ILE A 4 -0.99 7.01 12.85
N LEU A 5 -1.93 7.85 12.39
CA LEU A 5 -2.65 7.63 11.13
C LEU A 5 -1.68 7.57 9.94
N GLY A 6 -0.70 8.48 9.87
CA GLY A 6 0.34 8.45 8.84
C GLY A 6 1.14 7.13 8.84
N ILE A 7 1.55 6.66 10.03
CA ILE A 7 2.26 5.38 10.19
C ILE A 7 1.39 4.19 9.74
N ILE A 8 0.10 4.17 10.13
CA ILE A 8 -0.83 3.10 9.74
C ILE A 8 -0.98 3.05 8.22
N LEU A 9 -1.15 4.20 7.56
CA LEU A 9 -1.25 4.26 6.10
C LEU A 9 0.01 3.73 5.41
N ILE A 10 1.20 4.11 5.90
CA ILE A 10 2.47 3.62 5.36
C ILE A 10 2.57 2.09 5.51
N ILE A 11 2.17 1.53 6.66
CA ILE A 11 2.18 0.08 6.89
C ILE A 11 1.23 -0.64 5.92
N ILE A 12 0.00 -0.14 5.75
CA ILE A 12 -0.99 -0.75 4.86
C ILE A 12 -0.46 -0.78 3.42
N GLY A 13 0.05 0.34 2.92
CA GLY A 13 0.59 0.39 1.56
C GLY A 13 1.86 -0.46 1.39
N PHE A 14 2.68 -0.59 2.43
CA PHE A 14 3.82 -1.51 2.43
C PHE A 14 3.36 -2.97 2.31
N CYS A 15 2.34 -3.40 3.07
CA CYS A 15 1.77 -4.74 2.94
C CYS A 15 1.27 -5.03 1.53
N ILE A 16 0.58 -4.08 0.88
CA ILE A 16 0.12 -4.23 -0.51
C ILE A 16 1.31 -4.40 -1.46
N THR A 17 2.39 -3.63 -1.26
CA THR A 17 3.60 -3.74 -2.09
C THR A 17 4.28 -5.10 -1.92
N VAL A 18 4.30 -5.64 -0.70
CA VAL A 18 4.84 -6.99 -0.43
C VAL A 18 4.00 -8.07 -1.09
N LEU A 19 2.66 -7.96 -1.05
CA LEU A 19 1.77 -8.89 -1.75
C LEU A 19 2.04 -8.90 -3.25
N VAL A 20 2.22 -7.73 -3.86
CA VAL A 20 2.60 -7.62 -5.28
C VAL A 20 3.93 -8.29 -5.55
N LYS A 21 4.92 -8.13 -4.67
CA LYS A 21 6.26 -8.70 -4.85
C LYS A 21 6.28 -10.24 -4.75
N ILE A 22 5.43 -10.81 -3.90
CA ILE A 22 5.29 -12.27 -3.75
C ILE A 22 4.55 -12.88 -4.95
N GLY A 23 3.63 -12.12 -5.54
CA GLY A 23 2.81 -12.56 -6.66
C GLY A 23 1.61 -13.40 -6.21
N PRO A 24 0.65 -13.68 -7.13
CA PRO A 24 -0.57 -14.39 -6.79
C PRO A 24 -0.36 -15.88 -6.51
N SER A 25 -1.06 -16.38 -5.49
CA SER A 25 -1.42 -17.80 -5.35
C SER A 25 -2.66 -18.11 -6.21
N GLU A 26 -3.01 -19.39 -6.41
CA GLU A 26 -4.21 -19.78 -7.17
C GLU A 26 -5.48 -19.08 -6.65
N GLU A 27 -5.62 -18.94 -5.32
CA GLU A 27 -6.79 -18.31 -4.70
C GLU A 27 -6.80 -16.79 -4.78
N THR A 28 -5.64 -16.15 -4.96
CA THR A 28 -5.51 -14.68 -5.00
C THR A 28 -5.29 -14.15 -6.41
N LYS A 29 -5.27 -15.04 -7.42
CA LYS A 29 -5.06 -14.70 -8.83
C LYS A 29 -6.06 -13.68 -9.37
N TRP A 30 -7.27 -13.64 -8.83
CA TRP A 30 -8.30 -12.66 -9.19
C TRP A 30 -7.96 -11.22 -8.77
N VAL A 31 -7.12 -11.05 -7.73
CA VAL A 31 -6.65 -9.73 -7.29
C VAL A 31 -5.66 -9.13 -8.30
N PHE A 32 -5.01 -10.00 -9.06
CA PHE A 32 -4.01 -9.69 -10.08
C PHE A 32 -4.56 -9.82 -11.51
N THR A 33 -5.88 -9.86 -11.70
CA THR A 33 -6.51 -10.02 -13.02
C THR A 33 -6.04 -8.99 -14.04
N TYR A 34 -5.74 -7.77 -13.58
CA TYR A 34 -5.23 -6.67 -14.39
C TYR A 34 -3.70 -6.48 -14.26
N GLY A 35 -3.00 -7.50 -13.75
CA GLY A 35 -1.58 -7.47 -13.43
C GLY A 35 -1.25 -6.76 -12.12
N ASP A 36 0.05 -6.48 -11.93
CA ASP A 36 0.59 -5.87 -10.71
C ASP A 36 0.36 -4.35 -10.65
N PHE A 37 0.24 -3.71 -11.82
CA PHE A 37 0.24 -2.26 -11.97
C PHE A 37 -0.87 -1.55 -11.16
N PRO A 38 -2.13 -2.03 -11.16
CA PRO A 38 -3.19 -1.42 -10.37
C PRO A 38 -2.93 -1.50 -8.86
N LEU A 39 -2.38 -2.61 -8.38
CA LEU A 39 -2.06 -2.78 -6.96
C LEU A 39 -0.90 -1.88 -6.53
N ILE A 40 0.09 -1.66 -7.40
CA ILE A 40 1.17 -0.69 -7.17
C ILE A 40 0.63 0.74 -7.09
N ILE A 41 -0.29 1.11 -7.98
CA ILE A 41 -0.94 2.44 -7.95
C ILE A 41 -1.71 2.63 -6.64
N ILE A 42 -2.46 1.62 -6.20
CA ILE A 42 -3.20 1.66 -4.92
C ILE A 42 -2.22 1.79 -3.74
N ALA A 43 -1.14 1.01 -3.74
CA ALA A 43 -0.12 1.10 -2.69
C ALA A 43 0.47 2.53 -2.61
N LEU A 44 0.83 3.13 -3.74
CA LEU A 44 1.34 4.50 -3.80
C LEU A 44 0.30 5.53 -3.33
N ALA A 45 -0.95 5.39 -3.76
CA ALA A 45 -2.06 6.26 -3.34
C ALA A 45 -2.31 6.23 -1.82
N ILE A 46 -1.89 5.17 -1.13
CA ILE A 46 -1.99 5.05 0.32
C ILE A 46 -0.70 5.52 1.02
N ILE A 47 0.47 5.12 0.53
CA ILE A 47 1.77 5.47 1.12
C ILE A 47 2.02 6.98 1.05
N VAL A 48 1.76 7.61 -0.10
CA VAL A 48 2.10 9.03 -0.32
C VAL A 48 1.35 9.95 0.65
N PRO A 49 0.02 9.86 0.83
CA PRO A 49 -0.68 10.60 1.88
C PRO A 49 -0.19 10.25 3.29
N GLY A 50 0.10 8.97 3.55
CA GLY A 50 0.66 8.53 4.83
C GLY A 50 1.98 9.23 5.19
N LEU A 51 2.89 9.31 4.21
CA LEU A 51 4.17 10.02 4.33
C LEU A 51 3.98 11.53 4.51
N ILE A 52 3.08 12.15 3.75
CA ILE A 52 2.77 13.59 3.88
C ILE A 52 2.26 13.90 5.29
N ILE A 53 1.31 13.11 5.79
CA ILE A 53 0.74 13.28 7.13
C ILE A 53 1.81 13.04 8.21
N TYR A 54 2.63 11.99 8.05
CA TYR A 54 3.70 11.69 8.99
C TYR A 54 4.73 12.83 9.05
N ASN A 55 5.18 13.33 7.90
CA ASN A 55 6.20 14.36 7.82
C ASN A 55 5.71 15.73 8.29
N LYS A 56 4.45 16.09 8.01
CA LYS A 56 3.83 17.33 8.49
C LYS A 56 3.63 17.37 10.01
N ASN A 57 3.62 16.20 10.65
CA ASN A 57 3.44 16.02 12.09
C ASN A 57 4.71 15.49 12.77
N ARG A 58 5.87 15.63 12.13
CA ARG A 58 7.19 15.31 12.69
C ARG A 58 7.63 16.40 13.66
#